data_AF-A0A961WKY6-F1
#
_entry.id   AF-A0A961WKY6-F1
#
_cell.length_a   1.000
_cell.length_b   1.000
_cell.length_c   1.000
_cell.angle_alpha   90.00
_cell.angle_beta   90.00
_cell.angle_gamma   90.00
#
_symmetry.space_group_name_H-M   'P 1'
#
loop_
_entity.id
_entity.type
_entity.pdbx_description
1 polymer ?
#
loop_
_entity_poly.entity_id
_entity_poly.type
_entity_poly.pdbx_seq_one_letter_code
_entity_poly.pdbx_strand_id
1 'polypeptide(L)'
;MLAGLTIPILTASAASALDVLPDEKASREACEKRFCEIVLDGKDTGPPLACDMTKTWDRVKLQKDGEKNALPWGFGDARCNVVLKIPREKITPALHEQRHTFVFERQTINCKIEGADNKLNSLEVDAAPKIKFRNGRAHKVWLNIEDVRGESGLKSLVWTASKLADNIGLFHGATVKEINKFIHRTCERRYGKGATEAKGTKRDEKDKPLRADAR
;
A
#
# COMPACT_ATOMS: atom_id res chain seq x y z
N MET A 1 53.15 -22.07 30.22
CA MET A 1 51.78 -22.33 29.72
C MET A 1 50.90 -21.20 30.20
N LEU A 2 50.56 -20.23 29.34
CA LEU A 2 49.68 -19.10 29.64
C LEU A 2 48.33 -19.39 28.99
N ALA A 3 47.34 -19.78 29.79
CA ALA A 3 45.98 -20.03 29.33
C ALA A 3 45.25 -18.70 29.21
N GLY A 4 44.94 -18.31 27.97
CA GLY A 4 44.15 -17.12 27.65
C GLY A 4 42.67 -17.33 27.95
N LEU A 5 42.05 -16.35 28.60
CA LEU A 5 40.59 -16.21 28.66
C LEU A 5 40.15 -15.23 27.57
N THR A 6 39.67 -15.76 26.45
CA THR A 6 38.91 -14.98 25.46
C THR A 6 37.43 -15.06 25.82
N ILE A 7 36.87 -13.93 26.25
CA ILE A 7 35.43 -13.78 26.49
C ILE A 7 34.74 -13.65 25.12
N PRO A 8 33.79 -14.54 24.76
CA PRO A 8 33.03 -14.38 23.53
C PRO A 8 32.05 -13.22 23.71
N ILE A 9 32.24 -12.16 22.93
CA ILE A 9 31.26 -11.09 22.78
C ILE A 9 30.09 -11.68 22.00
N LEU A 10 28.98 -11.98 22.68
CA LEU A 10 27.69 -12.24 22.04
C LEU A 10 27.21 -10.95 21.40
N THR A 11 27.40 -10.81 20.09
CA THR A 11 26.67 -9.83 19.29
C THR A 11 25.22 -10.28 19.22
N ALA A 12 24.37 -9.75 20.10
CA ALA A 12 22.93 -9.89 19.96
C ALA A 12 22.52 -9.16 18.67
N SER A 13 22.23 -9.90 17.60
CA SER A 13 21.55 -9.35 16.44
C SER A 13 20.11 -9.01 16.82
N ALA A 14 19.89 -7.82 17.36
CA ALA A 14 18.58 -7.19 17.42
C ALA A 14 18.20 -6.77 15.99
N ALA A 15 17.88 -7.74 15.15
CA ALA A 15 17.47 -7.50 13.77
C ALA A 15 16.01 -7.93 13.61
N SER A 16 15.09 -7.03 13.94
CA SER A 16 13.65 -7.24 13.73
C SER A 16 12.95 -5.88 13.61
N ALA A 17 13.37 -5.10 12.63
CA ALA A 17 12.60 -3.98 12.11
C ALA A 17 12.80 -4.02 10.59
N LEU A 18 11.72 -3.88 9.82
CA LEU A 18 11.83 -3.89 8.37
C LEU A 18 12.25 -2.50 7.92
N ASP A 19 13.52 -2.34 7.53
CA ASP A 19 14.01 -1.07 7.02
C ASP A 19 13.24 -0.62 5.78
N VAL A 20 12.96 0.67 5.63
CA VAL A 20 12.34 1.17 4.39
C VAL A 20 13.34 0.98 3.24
N LEU A 21 12.91 0.32 2.15
CA LEU A 21 13.78 0.14 0.99
C LEU A 21 14.07 1.51 0.34
N PRO A 22 15.31 1.80 -0.10
CA PRO A 22 15.70 3.10 -0.62
C PRO A 22 14.80 3.63 -1.75
N ASP A 23 14.40 2.75 -2.67
CA ASP A 23 13.63 3.13 -3.86
C ASP A 23 12.11 2.98 -3.70
N GLU A 24 11.63 2.58 -2.52
CA GLU A 24 10.21 2.33 -2.26
C GLU A 24 9.33 3.56 -2.55
N LYS A 25 9.78 4.73 -2.13
CA LYS A 25 9.06 5.99 -2.38
C LYS A 25 9.09 6.34 -3.86
N ALA A 26 10.26 6.26 -4.47
CA ALA A 26 10.47 6.63 -5.87
C ALA A 26 9.64 5.75 -6.82
N SER A 27 9.58 4.43 -6.59
CA SER A 27 8.79 3.52 -7.43
C SER A 27 7.28 3.81 -7.33
N ARG A 28 6.79 4.10 -6.13
CA ARG A 28 5.39 4.50 -5.90
C ARG A 28 5.07 5.84 -6.57
N GLU A 29 5.94 6.84 -6.46
CA GLU A 29 5.73 8.14 -7.10
C GLU A 29 5.81 8.06 -8.64
N ALA A 30 6.65 7.16 -9.18
CA ALA A 30 6.70 6.88 -10.60
C ALA A 30 5.39 6.22 -11.10
N CYS A 31 4.85 5.27 -10.34
CA CYS A 31 3.54 4.68 -10.64
C CYS A 31 2.41 5.73 -10.57
N GLU A 32 2.41 6.57 -9.53
CA GLU A 32 1.44 7.67 -9.39
C GLU A 32 1.50 8.62 -10.59
N LYS A 33 2.72 9.05 -10.99
CA LYS A 33 2.93 9.88 -12.17
C LYS A 33 2.38 9.21 -13.42
N ARG A 34 2.73 7.95 -13.66
CA ARG A 34 2.30 7.22 -14.86
C ARG A 34 0.79 7.06 -14.93
N PHE A 35 0.14 6.75 -13.81
CA PHE A 35 -1.31 6.70 -13.73
C PHE A 35 -1.93 8.07 -14.03
N CYS A 36 -1.39 9.15 -13.46
CA CYS A 36 -1.89 10.49 -13.70
C CYS A 36 -1.70 10.94 -15.15
N GLU A 37 -0.61 10.58 -15.82
CA GLU A 37 -0.45 10.79 -17.27
C GLU A 37 -1.57 10.12 -18.07
N ILE A 38 -1.94 8.88 -17.71
CA ILE A 38 -3.05 8.15 -18.34
C ILE A 38 -4.38 8.88 -18.15
N VAL A 39 -4.67 9.29 -16.91
CA VAL A 39 -5.88 10.04 -16.53
C VAL A 39 -5.98 11.36 -17.28
N LEU A 40 -4.89 12.12 -17.34
CA LEU A 40 -4.85 13.47 -17.91
C LEU A 40 -4.87 13.46 -19.44
N ASP A 41 -4.26 12.48 -20.09
CA ASP A 41 -4.34 12.32 -21.54
C ASP A 41 -5.70 11.76 -21.99
N GLY A 42 -6.40 11.00 -21.12
CA GLY A 42 -7.80 10.59 -21.33
C GLY A 42 -8.03 9.63 -22.52
N LYS A 43 -6.98 9.21 -23.21
CA LYS A 43 -7.06 8.23 -24.30
C LYS A 43 -7.18 6.82 -23.74
N ASP A 44 -7.76 5.91 -24.50
CA ASP A 44 -7.85 4.47 -24.21
C ASP A 44 -6.69 3.68 -24.84
N THR A 45 -5.92 4.30 -25.74
CA THR A 45 -4.79 3.69 -26.45
C THR A 45 -3.43 4.05 -25.82
N GLY A 46 -2.47 3.13 -25.96
CA GLY A 46 -1.08 3.30 -25.52
C GLY A 46 -0.62 2.21 -24.56
N PRO A 47 0.59 2.35 -23.98
CA PRO A 47 1.14 1.35 -23.06
C PRO A 47 0.27 1.21 -21.80
N PRO A 48 0.18 -0.01 -21.22
CA PRO A 48 -0.55 -0.23 -19.98
C PRO A 48 0.06 0.55 -18.81
N LEU A 49 -0.72 0.73 -17.75
CA LEU A 49 -0.14 1.05 -16.45
C LEU A 49 0.60 -0.20 -15.96
N ALA A 50 1.92 -0.12 -15.82
CA ALA A 50 2.74 -1.16 -15.24
C ALA A 50 3.48 -0.56 -14.03
N CYS A 51 3.29 -1.17 -12.86
CA CYS A 51 3.89 -0.69 -11.62
C CYS A 51 4.40 -1.85 -10.79
N ASP A 52 5.59 -1.72 -10.23
CA ASP A 52 6.09 -2.56 -9.14
C ASP A 52 6.20 -1.68 -7.90
N MET A 53 5.30 -1.90 -6.95
CA MET A 53 5.17 -1.06 -5.77
C MET A 53 5.43 -1.89 -4.53
N THR A 54 6.43 -1.46 -3.77
CA THR A 54 6.62 -1.92 -2.40
C THR A 54 6.15 -0.85 -1.44
N LYS A 55 5.65 -1.24 -0.27
CA LYS A 55 5.41 -0.34 0.84
C LYS A 55 5.78 -1.02 2.15
N THR A 56 6.58 -0.34 2.97
CA THR A 56 6.92 -0.73 4.33
C THR A 56 6.19 0.18 5.31
N TRP A 57 5.62 -0.42 6.35
CA TRP A 57 4.95 0.25 7.46
C TRP A 57 5.59 -0.21 8.76
N ASP A 58 5.92 0.77 9.59
CA ASP A 58 6.37 0.51 10.95
C ASP A 58 5.20 0.05 11.84
N ARG A 59 5.53 -0.76 12.85
CA ARG A 59 4.59 -1.29 13.85
C ARG A 59 3.74 -0.20 14.48
N VAL A 60 4.32 0.94 14.86
CA VAL A 60 3.62 2.01 15.60
C VAL A 60 2.50 2.60 14.74
N LYS A 61 2.76 2.81 13.46
CA LYS A 61 1.77 3.27 12.48
C LYS A 61 0.64 2.24 12.30
N LEU A 62 0.99 0.96 12.15
CA LEU A 62 0.00 -0.12 12.00
C LEU A 62 -0.87 -0.29 13.26
N GLN A 63 -0.30 -0.18 14.45
CA GLN A 63 -1.02 -0.20 15.73
C GLN A 63 -2.04 0.94 15.81
N LYS A 64 -1.60 2.17 15.54
CA LYS A 64 -2.45 3.35 15.57
C LYS A 64 -3.60 3.27 14.56
N ASP A 65 -3.31 2.82 13.34
CA ASP A 65 -4.35 2.65 12.32
C ASP A 65 -5.29 1.49 12.70
N GLY A 66 -4.77 0.41 13.27
CA GLY A 66 -5.55 -0.71 13.77
C GLY A 66 -6.54 -0.30 14.87
N GLU A 67 -6.07 0.41 15.88
CA GLU A 67 -6.90 0.94 16.98
C GLU A 67 -8.03 1.83 16.46
N LYS A 68 -7.71 2.76 15.56
CA LYS A 68 -8.69 3.68 14.96
C LYS A 68 -9.82 2.94 14.23
N ASN A 69 -9.53 1.76 13.68
CA ASN A 69 -10.45 0.98 12.86
C ASN A 69 -10.96 -0.28 13.59
N ALA A 70 -10.79 -0.37 14.91
CA ALA A 70 -11.18 -1.52 15.72
C ALA A 70 -10.62 -2.87 15.22
N LEU A 71 -9.43 -2.83 14.62
CA LEU A 71 -8.66 -3.97 14.12
C LEU A 71 -7.25 -3.92 14.73
N PRO A 72 -7.09 -4.29 16.01
CA PRO A 72 -5.81 -4.13 16.69
C PRO A 72 -4.70 -4.90 15.98
N TRP A 73 -3.55 -4.24 15.79
CA TRP A 73 -2.36 -4.83 15.19
C TRP A 73 -1.44 -5.41 16.26
N GLY A 74 -1.39 -6.74 16.33
CA GLY A 74 -0.56 -7.48 17.30
C GLY A 74 0.84 -7.85 16.81
N PHE A 75 1.20 -7.47 15.60
CA PHE A 75 2.44 -7.87 14.92
C PHE A 75 3.45 -6.72 14.88
N GLY A 76 4.66 -6.99 14.39
CA GLY A 76 5.69 -5.99 14.17
C GLY A 76 5.51 -5.25 12.84
N ASP A 77 6.62 -4.87 12.22
CA ASP A 77 6.62 -4.16 10.94
C ASP A 77 6.05 -5.03 9.81
N ALA A 78 5.53 -4.38 8.76
CA ALA A 78 5.07 -5.05 7.55
C ALA A 78 5.66 -4.41 6.30
N ARG A 79 6.11 -5.23 5.36
CA ARG A 79 6.46 -4.80 3.99
C ARG A 79 5.65 -5.61 3.00
N CYS A 80 4.85 -4.94 2.19
CA CYS A 80 4.10 -5.58 1.11
C CYS A 80 4.54 -5.08 -0.25
N ASN A 81 4.50 -5.98 -1.24
CA ASN A 81 4.78 -5.71 -2.63
C ASN A 81 3.56 -6.10 -3.48
N VAL A 82 3.31 -5.33 -4.53
CA VAL A 82 2.34 -5.66 -5.57
C VAL A 82 2.88 -5.24 -6.93
N VAL A 83 2.74 -6.14 -7.91
CA VAL A 83 3.02 -5.86 -9.33
C VAL A 83 1.70 -5.69 -10.06
N LEU A 84 1.41 -4.47 -10.50
CA LEU A 84 0.20 -4.13 -11.24
C LEU A 84 0.49 -4.03 -12.72
N LYS A 85 -0.36 -4.63 -13.55
CA LYS A 85 -0.41 -4.40 -14.99
C LYS A 85 -1.86 -4.22 -15.42
N ILE A 86 -2.22 -3.00 -15.78
CA ILE A 86 -3.60 -2.63 -16.11
C ILE A 86 -3.64 -2.04 -17.52
N PRO A 87 -4.37 -2.68 -18.46
CA PRO A 87 -4.56 -2.12 -19.79
C PRO A 87 -5.28 -0.77 -19.74
N ARG A 88 -4.89 0.15 -20.61
CA ARG A 88 -5.39 1.54 -20.57
C ARG A 88 -6.87 1.61 -20.91
N GLU A 89 -7.31 0.75 -21.83
CA GLU A 89 -8.69 0.57 -22.24
C GLU A 89 -9.59 0.07 -21.10
N LYS A 90 -9.04 -0.44 -19.99
CA LYS A 90 -9.81 -0.73 -18.77
C LYS A 90 -9.97 0.50 -17.88
N ILE A 91 -8.95 1.37 -17.82
CA ILE A 91 -8.93 2.55 -16.93
C ILE A 91 -9.83 3.65 -17.47
N THR A 92 -9.67 3.99 -18.74
CA THR A 92 -10.29 5.17 -19.36
C THR A 92 -11.83 5.16 -19.29
N PRO A 93 -12.53 4.04 -19.55
CA PRO A 93 -13.99 3.97 -19.39
C PRO A 93 -14.49 4.37 -17.99
N ALA A 94 -13.74 4.02 -16.93
CA ALA A 94 -14.09 4.38 -15.56
C ALA A 94 -14.12 5.89 -15.31
N LEU A 95 -13.41 6.67 -16.12
CA LEU A 95 -13.29 8.12 -16.01
C LEU A 95 -14.34 8.88 -16.82
N HIS A 96 -14.89 8.28 -17.89
CA HIS A 96 -15.74 8.99 -18.85
C HIS A 96 -17.18 8.47 -18.92
N GLU A 97 -17.41 7.19 -18.61
CA GLU A 97 -18.76 6.63 -18.68
C GLU A 97 -19.65 7.14 -17.54
N GLN A 98 -20.96 7.25 -17.82
CA GLN A 98 -21.94 7.63 -16.81
C GLN A 98 -22.00 6.63 -15.66
N ARG A 99 -21.83 5.33 -15.96
CA ARG A 99 -21.76 4.24 -14.99
C ARG A 99 -20.76 3.22 -15.51
N HIS A 100 -19.77 2.90 -14.68
CA HIS A 100 -18.77 1.90 -15.02
C HIS A 100 -18.43 1.07 -13.78
N THR A 101 -18.16 -0.23 -13.99
CA THR A 101 -17.62 -1.10 -12.93
C THR A 101 -16.24 -1.54 -13.36
N PHE A 102 -15.23 -0.98 -12.70
CA PHE A 102 -13.85 -1.40 -12.87
C PHE A 102 -13.60 -2.62 -11.98
N VAL A 103 -13.24 -3.74 -12.59
CA VAL A 103 -12.86 -4.96 -11.87
C VAL A 103 -11.39 -5.21 -12.20
N PHE A 104 -10.56 -5.27 -11.16
CA PHE A 104 -9.18 -5.67 -11.30
C PHE A 104 -9.14 -7.17 -11.63
N GLU A 105 -8.24 -7.54 -12.54
CA GLU A 105 -7.79 -8.93 -12.60
C GLU A 105 -7.18 -9.31 -11.25
N ARG A 106 -7.12 -10.62 -10.94
CA ARG A 106 -6.52 -11.11 -9.71
C ARG A 106 -5.11 -10.53 -9.54
N GLN A 107 -4.87 -9.85 -8.43
CA GLN A 107 -3.59 -9.32 -8.02
C GLN A 107 -3.10 -10.11 -6.81
N THR A 108 -1.84 -10.53 -6.86
CA THR A 108 -1.17 -11.17 -5.74
C THR A 108 -0.32 -10.14 -5.01
N ILE A 109 -0.61 -9.94 -3.73
CA ILE A 109 0.11 -9.04 -2.83
C ILE A 109 1.01 -9.90 -1.94
N ASN A 110 2.31 -9.67 -2.01
CA ASN A 110 3.31 -10.42 -1.26
C ASN A 110 3.80 -9.60 -0.08
N CYS A 111 3.55 -10.06 1.13
CA CYS A 111 3.92 -9.39 2.37
C CYS A 111 4.95 -10.19 3.16
N LYS A 112 5.88 -9.46 3.78
CA LYS A 112 6.76 -9.90 4.85
C LYS A 112 6.35 -9.17 6.12
N ILE A 113 6.05 -9.90 7.18
CA ILE A 113 5.50 -9.35 8.41
C ILE A 113 6.28 -9.92 9.58
N GLU A 114 6.74 -9.05 10.46
CA GLU A 114 7.41 -9.45 11.69
C GLU A 114 6.37 -10.02 12.67
N GLY A 115 6.55 -11.29 13.05
CA GLY A 115 5.74 -11.99 14.03
C GLY A 115 5.99 -11.50 15.45
N ALA A 116 5.11 -11.88 16.38
CA ALA A 116 5.26 -11.55 17.80
C ALA A 116 6.51 -12.20 18.45
N ASP A 117 7.06 -13.23 17.80
CA ASP A 117 8.30 -13.92 18.17
C ASP A 117 9.54 -13.32 17.47
N ASN A 118 9.41 -12.12 16.88
CA ASN A 118 10.43 -11.41 16.12
C ASN A 118 10.93 -12.16 14.87
N LYS A 119 10.19 -13.17 14.38
CA LYS A 119 10.52 -13.86 13.13
C LYS A 119 9.79 -13.23 11.95
N LEU A 120 10.43 -13.26 10.78
CA LEU A 120 9.82 -12.74 9.56
C LEU A 120 8.92 -13.80 8.90
N ASN A 121 7.62 -13.56 8.94
CA ASN A 121 6.60 -14.41 8.32
C ASN A 121 6.24 -13.89 6.93
N SER A 122 5.96 -14.83 6.02
CA SER A 122 5.45 -14.50 4.69
C SER A 122 3.94 -14.62 4.67
N LEU A 123 3.29 -13.66 4.02
CA LEU A 123 1.85 -13.66 3.79
C LEU A 123 1.61 -13.30 2.33
N GLU A 124 0.84 -14.10 1.62
CA GLU A 124 0.41 -13.85 0.25
C GLU A 124 -1.10 -13.66 0.25
N VAL A 125 -1.57 -12.60 -0.41
CA VAL A 125 -2.98 -12.22 -0.47
C VAL A 125 -3.38 -12.06 -1.92
N ASP A 126 -4.33 -12.86 -2.37
CA ASP A 126 -4.92 -12.71 -3.69
C ASP A 126 -6.20 -11.87 -3.57
N ALA A 127 -6.27 -10.81 -4.35
CA ALA A 127 -7.39 -9.88 -4.35
C ALA A 127 -7.84 -9.56 -5.78
N ALA A 128 -9.13 -9.39 -5.99
CA ALA A 128 -9.70 -8.87 -7.22
C ALA A 128 -10.56 -7.63 -6.95
N PRO A 129 -9.96 -6.48 -6.61
CA PRO A 129 -10.71 -5.29 -6.22
C PRO A 129 -11.76 -4.90 -7.25
N LYS A 130 -12.87 -4.35 -6.76
CA LYS A 130 -13.97 -3.86 -7.59
C LYS A 130 -14.28 -2.43 -7.19
N ILE A 131 -14.35 -1.54 -8.18
CA ILE A 131 -14.66 -0.13 -7.97
C ILE A 131 -15.81 0.25 -8.90
N LYS A 132 -16.88 0.81 -8.35
CA LYS A 132 -17.95 1.38 -9.15
C LYS A 132 -17.76 2.88 -9.30
N PHE A 133 -17.83 3.33 -10.53
CA PHE A 133 -17.76 4.71 -10.94
C PHE A 133 -19.12 5.21 -11.42
N ARG A 134 -19.39 6.49 -11.18
CA ARG A 134 -20.50 7.23 -11.74
C ARG A 134 -20.00 8.60 -12.17
N ASN A 135 -20.17 8.94 -13.45
CA ASN A 135 -19.69 10.19 -14.04
C ASN A 135 -18.19 10.45 -13.70
N GLY A 136 -17.35 9.45 -13.94
CA GLY A 136 -15.91 9.53 -13.65
C GLY A 136 -15.50 9.52 -12.17
N ARG A 137 -16.45 9.38 -11.24
CA ARG A 137 -16.18 9.40 -9.78
C ARG A 137 -16.44 8.05 -9.15
N ALA A 138 -15.47 7.56 -8.38
CA ALA A 138 -15.65 6.37 -7.57
C ALA A 138 -16.74 6.64 -6.52
N HIS A 139 -17.63 5.68 -6.31
CA HIS A 139 -18.67 5.78 -5.28
C HIS A 139 -18.88 4.48 -4.51
N LYS A 140 -18.34 3.35 -4.99
CA LYS A 140 -18.21 2.13 -4.21
C LYS A 140 -16.88 1.42 -4.47
N VAL A 141 -16.33 0.80 -3.44
CA VAL A 141 -15.11 -0.01 -3.50
C VAL A 141 -15.29 -1.28 -2.68
N TRP A 142 -14.72 -2.37 -3.20
CA TRP A 142 -14.52 -3.65 -2.53
C TRP A 142 -13.10 -4.13 -2.80
N LEU A 143 -12.46 -4.72 -1.81
CA LEU A 143 -11.16 -5.37 -1.96
C LEU A 143 -11.30 -6.74 -2.64
N ASN A 144 -12.39 -7.48 -2.33
CA ASN A 144 -12.63 -8.85 -2.77
C ASN A 144 -11.38 -9.71 -2.60
N ILE A 145 -11.00 -9.97 -1.34
CA ILE A 145 -9.95 -10.94 -1.05
C ILE A 145 -10.48 -12.33 -1.39
N GLU A 146 -9.74 -13.05 -2.21
CA GLU A 146 -10.10 -14.38 -2.70
C GLU A 146 -9.34 -15.48 -1.96
N ASP A 147 -8.06 -15.26 -1.67
CA ASP A 147 -7.24 -16.18 -0.89
C ASP A 147 -6.22 -15.43 -0.01
N VAL A 148 -5.84 -16.07 1.10
CA VAL A 148 -4.79 -15.62 2.00
C VAL A 148 -3.97 -16.84 2.42
N ARG A 149 -2.68 -16.82 2.11
CA ARG A 149 -1.71 -17.89 2.40
C ARG A 149 -0.63 -17.38 3.33
N GLY A 150 -0.31 -18.12 4.39
CA GLY A 150 0.69 -17.71 5.38
C GLY A 150 0.34 -18.20 6.79
N GLU A 151 0.99 -17.60 7.79
CA GLU A 151 0.77 -17.89 9.21
C GLU A 151 -0.72 -17.71 9.60
N SER A 152 -1.24 -18.63 10.43
CA SER A 152 -2.68 -18.70 10.76
C SER A 152 -3.21 -17.45 11.46
N GLY A 153 -2.43 -16.84 12.36
CA GLY A 153 -2.80 -15.60 13.06
C GLY A 153 -2.96 -14.42 12.09
N LEU A 154 -1.95 -14.18 11.26
CA LEU A 154 -1.97 -13.14 10.22
C LEU A 154 -3.10 -13.36 9.22
N LYS A 155 -3.27 -14.61 8.76
CA LYS A 155 -4.35 -15.00 7.85
C LYS A 155 -5.73 -14.66 8.43
N SER A 156 -5.97 -15.01 9.70
CA SER A 156 -7.25 -14.72 10.37
C SER A 156 -7.52 -13.21 10.49
N LEU A 157 -6.50 -12.43 10.85
CA LEU A 157 -6.62 -10.97 10.92
C LEU A 157 -6.97 -10.36 9.56
N VAL A 158 -6.26 -10.75 8.49
CA VAL A 158 -6.52 -10.24 7.13
C VAL A 158 -7.91 -10.63 6.63
N TRP A 159 -8.36 -11.86 6.88
CA TRP A 159 -9.72 -12.28 6.53
C TRP A 159 -10.79 -11.47 7.27
N THR A 160 -10.57 -11.21 8.56
CA THR A 160 -11.47 -10.39 9.37
C THR A 160 -11.52 -8.96 8.84
N ALA A 161 -10.36 -8.35 8.60
CA ALA A 161 -10.24 -7.01 8.03
C ALA A 161 -10.93 -6.91 6.66
N SER A 162 -10.74 -7.90 5.79
CA SER A 162 -11.39 -7.96 4.48
C SER A 162 -12.91 -8.04 4.58
N LYS A 163 -13.45 -8.93 5.44
CA LYS A 163 -14.90 -9.03 5.65
C LYS A 163 -15.49 -7.71 6.15
N LEU A 164 -14.82 -7.02 7.07
CA LEU A 164 -15.27 -5.71 7.55
C LEU A 164 -15.20 -4.64 6.45
N ALA A 165 -14.13 -4.64 5.65
CA ALA A 165 -13.97 -3.72 4.52
C ALA A 165 -15.08 -3.91 3.48
N ASP A 166 -15.39 -5.15 3.11
CA ASP A 166 -16.29 -5.46 2.00
C ASP A 166 -17.77 -5.50 2.41
N ASN A 167 -18.10 -5.95 3.63
CA ASN A 167 -19.50 -6.07 4.09
C ASN A 167 -19.98 -4.84 4.86
N ILE A 168 -19.12 -4.25 5.71
CA ILE A 168 -19.50 -3.17 6.63
C ILE A 168 -18.93 -1.82 6.16
N GLY A 169 -18.04 -1.83 5.18
CA GLY A 169 -17.49 -0.63 4.58
C GLY A 169 -16.50 0.10 5.47
N LEU A 170 -15.78 -0.61 6.35
CA LEU A 170 -14.85 -0.05 7.34
C LEU A 170 -13.89 1.01 6.76
N PHE A 171 -13.43 0.81 5.51
CA PHE A 171 -12.55 1.75 4.81
C PHE A 171 -13.24 2.49 3.66
N HIS A 172 -14.50 2.19 3.38
CA HIS A 172 -15.17 2.54 2.13
C HIS A 172 -15.20 4.04 1.89
N GLY A 173 -15.66 4.82 2.86
CA GLY A 173 -15.76 6.28 2.72
C GLY A 173 -14.39 6.94 2.56
N ALA A 174 -13.40 6.51 3.34
CA ALA A 174 -12.03 7.04 3.27
C ALA A 174 -11.36 6.70 1.93
N THR A 175 -11.47 5.45 1.48
CA THR A 175 -10.92 4.97 0.21
C THR A 175 -11.57 5.65 -0.99
N VAL A 176 -12.91 5.74 -1.03
CA VAL A 176 -13.64 6.47 -2.09
C VAL A 176 -13.22 7.94 -2.14
N LYS A 177 -13.06 8.58 -0.97
CA LYS A 177 -12.60 9.97 -0.89
C LYS A 177 -11.18 10.14 -1.42
N GLU A 178 -10.24 9.28 -1.04
CA GLU A 178 -8.86 9.36 -1.51
C GLU A 178 -8.73 9.01 -3.00
N ILE A 179 -9.45 8.02 -3.52
CA ILE A 179 -9.49 7.73 -4.98
C ILE A 179 -9.93 8.97 -5.76
N ASN A 180 -11.06 9.56 -5.38
CA ASN A 180 -11.57 10.74 -6.08
C ASN A 180 -10.65 11.95 -5.94
N LYS A 181 -10.04 12.17 -4.77
CA LYS A 181 -9.08 13.24 -4.55
C LYS A 181 -7.79 13.00 -5.34
N PHE A 182 -7.36 11.75 -5.51
CA PHE A 182 -6.18 11.43 -6.29
C PHE A 182 -6.42 11.75 -7.76
N ILE A 183 -7.45 11.15 -8.37
CA ILE A 183 -7.81 11.32 -9.78
C ILE A 183 -8.11 12.79 -10.11
N HIS A 184 -9.03 13.42 -9.37
CA HIS A 184 -9.62 14.72 -9.77
C HIS A 184 -8.91 15.94 -9.18
N ARG A 185 -7.90 15.76 -8.32
CA ARG A 185 -7.15 16.89 -7.74
C ARG A 185 -5.65 16.66 -7.74
N THR A 186 -5.19 15.48 -7.33
CA THR A 186 -3.75 15.22 -7.19
C THR A 186 -3.08 15.11 -8.55
N CYS A 187 -3.69 14.40 -9.49
CA CYS A 187 -3.15 14.26 -10.84
C CYS A 187 -2.96 15.62 -11.54
N GLU A 188 -4.02 16.42 -11.62
CA GLU A 188 -3.93 17.77 -12.20
C GLU A 188 -2.90 18.64 -11.46
N ARG A 189 -2.96 18.69 -10.13
CA ARG A 189 -2.08 19.56 -9.33
C ARG A 189 -0.60 19.18 -9.42
N ARG A 190 -0.26 17.89 -9.41
CA ARG A 190 1.14 17.42 -9.39
C ARG A 190 1.72 17.19 -10.77
N TYR A 191 0.89 16.86 -11.76
CA TYR A 191 1.35 16.35 -13.06
C TYR A 191 0.58 16.97 -14.26
N GLY A 192 -0.37 17.87 -14.03
CA GLY A 192 -1.10 18.59 -15.08
C GLY A 192 -0.28 19.66 -15.80
N LYS A 193 -0.88 20.27 -16.82
CA LYS A 193 -0.23 21.35 -17.60
C LYS A 193 -0.07 22.59 -16.71
N GLY A 194 1.17 22.94 -16.38
CA GLY A 194 1.48 24.02 -15.45
C GLY A 194 1.60 23.57 -13.99
N ALA A 195 1.71 22.27 -13.74
CA ALA A 195 2.11 21.76 -12.43
C ALA A 195 3.45 22.40 -12.04
N THR A 196 3.45 23.17 -10.95
CA THR A 196 4.68 23.53 -10.28
C THR A 196 5.25 22.23 -9.73
N GLU A 197 6.46 21.84 -10.14
CA GLU A 197 7.16 20.73 -9.51
C GLU A 197 7.06 20.92 -8.00
N ALA A 198 6.32 20.03 -7.34
CA ALA A 198 5.96 20.21 -5.95
C ALA A 198 7.22 20.08 -5.10
N LYS A 199 7.91 21.20 -4.85
CA LYS A 199 8.80 21.32 -3.70
C LYS A 199 7.98 20.94 -2.47
N GLY A 200 8.47 19.92 -1.76
CA GLY A 200 7.80 19.15 -0.70
C GLY A 200 6.68 19.90 0.03
N THR A 201 5.44 19.55 -0.28
CA THR A 201 4.30 19.97 0.54
C THR A 201 4.26 19.11 1.79
N LYS A 202 4.59 19.67 2.97
CA LYS A 202 4.28 19.35 4.40
C LYS A 202 3.92 17.92 4.87
N ARG A 203 3.49 16.98 4.03
CA ARG A 203 3.34 15.54 4.32
C ARG A 203 4.68 14.83 4.49
N ASP A 204 5.75 15.31 3.85
CA ASP A 204 7.10 14.72 3.98
C ASP A 204 7.66 14.81 5.41
N GLU A 205 7.13 15.70 6.25
CA GLU A 205 7.55 15.81 7.65
C GLU A 205 6.91 14.75 8.57
N LYS A 206 5.81 14.13 8.13
CA LYS A 206 5.08 13.14 8.95
C LYS A 206 5.52 11.69 8.74
N ASP A 207 6.31 11.44 7.69
CA ASP A 207 6.95 10.15 7.39
C ASP A 207 8.48 10.22 7.60
N LYS A 208 9.00 11.26 8.26
CA LYS A 208 10.40 11.28 8.69
C LYS A 208 10.56 10.21 9.78
N PRO A 209 11.48 9.23 9.63
CA PRO A 209 11.74 8.29 10.71
C PRO A 209 12.09 9.11 11.94
N LEU A 210 11.41 8.82 13.06
CA LEU A 210 11.83 9.32 14.36
C LEU A 210 13.31 8.97 14.48
N ARG A 211 14.16 9.99 14.60
CA ARG A 211 15.59 9.79 14.80
C ARG A 211 15.78 8.80 15.92
N ALA A 212 16.60 7.78 15.67
CA ALA A 212 17.18 6.93 16.70
C ALA A 212 18.17 7.77 17.52
N ASP A 213 17.65 8.64 18.37
CA ASP A 213 18.42 9.36 19.39
C ASP A 213 17.86 8.94 20.76
N ALA A 214 18.37 7.81 21.26
CA ALA A 214 18.42 7.50 22.68
C ALA A 214 19.68 6.65 22.90
N ARG A 215 20.77 7.33 23.28
CA ARG A 215 21.85 6.72 24.07
C ARG A 215 21.51 6.90 25.55
#